data_AF-A0A7W7WNS0-F1
#
_entry.id   AF-A0A7W7WNS0-F1
#
_cell.length_a   1.000
_cell.length_b   1.000
_cell.length_c   1.000
_cell.angle_alpha   90.00
_cell.angle_beta   90.00
_cell.angle_gamma   90.00
#
_symmetry.space_group_name_H-M   'P 1'
#
loop_
_entity.id
_entity.type
_entity.pdbx_description
1 polymer ?
#
loop_
_entity_poly.entity_id
_entity_poly.type
_entity_poly.pdbx_seq_one_letter_code
_entity_poly.pdbx_strand_id
1 'polypeptide(L)'
;MSERVQRLVAVLYEHPLLGEGIARILLAETDAEVALASVGSGPAVEVLLARQPNVIIFEGSRCELDCKRLAPKAVLIDVTSAMSTAPHVPTANTDLGRIILVAGGDEAAPQIIGAGRSA
;
A
#
# COMPACT_ATOMS: atom_id res chain seq x y z
N MET A 1 -13.63 -12.27 -25.89
CA MET A 1 -13.15 -12.92 -24.66
C MET A 1 -12.10 -11.98 -24.09
N SER A 2 -12.47 -11.13 -23.14
CA SER A 2 -11.54 -10.13 -22.60
C SER A 2 -10.56 -10.83 -21.68
N GLU A 3 -9.26 -10.78 -21.97
CA GLU A 3 -8.22 -11.14 -21.01
C GLU A 3 -8.44 -10.30 -19.75
N ARG A 4 -8.92 -10.92 -18.66
CA ARG A 4 -8.79 -10.29 -17.35
C ARG A 4 -7.29 -10.29 -17.06
N VAL A 5 -6.67 -9.11 -17.19
CA VAL A 5 -5.30 -8.90 -16.72
C VAL A 5 -5.30 -9.24 -15.23
N GLN A 6 -4.71 -10.38 -14.86
CA GLN A 6 -4.45 -10.71 -13.47
C GLN A 6 -3.52 -9.63 -12.92
N ARG A 7 -3.94 -8.97 -11.84
CA ARG A 7 -3.15 -7.93 -11.19
C ARG A 7 -2.32 -8.57 -10.10
N LEU A 8 -1.00 -8.34 -10.14
CA LEU A 8 -0.11 -8.72 -9.05
C LEU A 8 -0.13 -7.63 -7.98
N VAL A 9 -0.49 -8.02 -6.76
CA VAL A 9 -0.47 -7.19 -5.56
C VAL A 9 0.65 -7.68 -4.66
N ALA A 10 1.63 -6.83 -4.41
CA ALA A 10 2.68 -7.05 -3.43
C ALA A 10 2.23 -6.50 -2.07
N VAL A 11 2.30 -7.31 -1.02
CA VAL A 11 2.06 -6.90 0.37
C VAL A 11 3.39 -6.94 1.11
N LEU A 12 3.91 -5.76 1.41
CA LEU A 12 5.13 -5.54 2.17
C LEU A 12 4.74 -5.19 3.60
N TYR A 13 5.19 -5.98 4.58
CA TYR A 13 4.75 -5.82 5.97
C TYR A 13 5.91 -5.88 6.96
N GLU A 14 5.78 -5.11 8.03
CA GLU A 14 6.58 -5.24 9.26
C GLU A 14 5.91 -6.23 10.21
N HIS A 15 4.59 -6.15 10.33
CA HIS A 15 3.78 -6.96 11.23
C HIS A 15 3.02 -8.07 10.48
N PRO A 16 3.30 -9.37 10.73
CA PRO A 16 2.67 -10.48 10.02
C PRO A 16 1.15 -10.50 10.10
N LEU A 17 0.58 -10.16 11.25
CA LEU A 17 -0.88 -10.16 11.44
C LEU A 17 -1.60 -9.23 10.46
N LEU A 18 -1.04 -8.03 10.23
CA LEU A 18 -1.63 -7.06 9.32
C LEU A 18 -1.36 -7.45 7.86
N GLY A 19 -0.10 -7.79 7.52
CA GLY A 19 0.27 -8.22 6.17
C GLY A 19 -0.50 -9.44 5.68
N GLU A 20 -0.51 -10.52 6.47
CA GLU A 20 -1.23 -11.76 6.13
C GLU A 20 -2.74 -11.59 6.19
N GLY A 21 -3.25 -10.72 7.09
CA GLY A 21 -4.66 -10.39 7.17
C GLY A 21 -5.15 -9.72 5.88
N ILE A 22 -4.42 -8.71 5.40
CA ILE A 22 -4.68 -8.04 4.12
C ILE A 22 -4.62 -9.04 2.97
N ALA A 23 -3.58 -9.88 2.91
CA ALA A 23 -3.45 -10.85 1.84
C ALA A 23 -4.61 -11.86 1.80
N ARG A 24 -5.07 -12.34 2.96
CA ARG A 24 -6.24 -13.23 3.05
C ARG A 24 -7.51 -12.57 2.52
N ILE A 25 -7.74 -11.31 2.85
CA ILE A 25 -8.91 -10.56 2.35
C ILE A 25 -8.80 -10.40 0.82
N LEU A 26 -7.64 -10.00 0.30
CA LEU A 26 -7.44 -9.83 -1.14
C LEU A 26 -7.66 -11.13 -1.91
N LEU A 27 -7.15 -12.25 -1.39
CA LEU A 27 -7.33 -13.57 -2.00
C LEU A 27 -8.79 -14.05 -1.93
N ALA A 28 -9.55 -13.63 -0.93
CA ALA A 28 -10.96 -13.99 -0.79
C ALA A 28 -11.88 -13.15 -1.69
N GLU A 29 -11.57 -11.86 -1.86
CA GLU A 29 -12.46 -10.87 -2.48
C GLU A 29 -12.08 -10.52 -3.92
N THR A 30 -10.93 -10.98 -4.41
CA THR A 30 -10.42 -10.60 -5.74
C THR A 30 -9.74 -11.76 -6.47
N ASP A 31 -9.72 -11.71 -7.81
CA ASP A 31 -8.91 -12.61 -8.65
C ASP A 31 -7.43 -12.16 -8.75
N ALA A 32 -6.96 -11.32 -7.83
CA ALA A 32 -5.59 -10.81 -7.86
C ALA A 32 -4.60 -11.90 -7.48
N GLU A 33 -3.44 -11.89 -8.12
CA GLU A 33 -2.30 -12.62 -7.59
C GLU A 33 -1.74 -11.82 -6.41
N VAL A 34 -1.64 -12.44 -5.24
CA VAL A 34 -1.12 -11.78 -4.03
C VAL A 34 0.18 -12.44 -3.63
N ALA A 35 1.21 -11.63 -3.43
CA ALA A 35 2.51 -12.08 -2.94
C ALA A 35 2.99 -11.21 -1.77
N LEU A 36 3.65 -11.84 -0.83
CA LEU A 36 3.96 -11.29 0.48
C LEU A 36 5.47 -11.24 0.68
N ALA A 37 5.97 -10.17 1.31
CA ALA A 37 7.34 -10.11 1.80
C ALA A 37 7.39 -9.30 3.10
N SER A 38 8.16 -9.79 4.08
CA SER A 38 8.48 -8.97 5.26
C SER A 38 9.49 -7.88 4.86
N VAL A 39 9.25 -6.64 5.30
CA VAL A 39 10.18 -5.51 5.08
C VAL A 39 11.53 -5.74 5.75
N GLY A 40 11.61 -6.59 6.77
CA GLY A 40 12.87 -7.02 7.40
C GLY A 40 13.73 -7.93 6.51
N SER A 41 13.22 -8.39 5.36
CA SER A 41 13.93 -9.23 4.41
C SER A 41 14.15 -8.49 3.09
N GLY A 42 15.20 -7.67 3.02
CA GLY A 42 15.59 -6.96 1.80
C GLY A 42 15.60 -7.83 0.53
N PRO A 43 16.25 -9.02 0.53
CA PRO A 43 16.25 -9.90 -0.63
C PRO A 43 14.85 -10.37 -1.06
N ALA A 44 13.96 -10.69 -0.11
CA ALA A 44 12.60 -11.10 -0.45
C ALA A 44 11.79 -9.94 -1.06
N VAL A 45 11.98 -8.72 -0.55
CA VAL A 45 11.34 -7.53 -1.10
C VAL A 45 11.86 -7.22 -2.50
N GLU A 46 13.17 -7.28 -2.73
CA GLU A 46 13.75 -7.06 -4.07
C GLU A 46 13.22 -8.07 -5.09
N VAL A 47 13.21 -9.36 -4.76
CA VAL A 47 12.67 -10.41 -5.63
C VAL A 47 11.20 -10.16 -5.92
N LEU A 48 10.41 -9.77 -4.92
CA LEU A 48 8.99 -9.49 -5.10
C LEU A 48 8.76 -8.26 -5.99
N LEU A 49 9.47 -7.16 -5.76
CA LEU A 49 9.31 -5.93 -6.53
C LEU A 49 9.85 -6.07 -7.96
N ALA A 50 10.86 -6.91 -8.20
CA ALA A 50 11.36 -7.24 -9.53
C ALA A 50 10.29 -7.87 -10.44
N ARG A 51 9.24 -8.47 -9.86
CA ARG A 51 8.07 -9.00 -10.59
C ARG A 51 7.15 -7.92 -11.15
N GLN A 52 7.46 -6.64 -10.91
CA GLN A 52 6.68 -5.48 -11.38
C GLN A 52 5.20 -5.55 -10.95
N PRO A 53 4.92 -5.58 -9.63
CA PRO A 53 3.55 -5.58 -9.14
C PRO A 53 2.79 -4.33 -9.62
N ASN A 54 1.49 -4.48 -9.83
CA ASN A 54 0.62 -3.36 -10.20
C ASN A 54 0.26 -2.51 -8.98
N VAL A 55 0.19 -3.14 -7.80
CA VAL A 55 -0.13 -2.51 -6.53
C VAL A 55 0.87 -2.99 -5.49
N ILE A 56 1.35 -2.06 -4.68
CA ILE A 56 2.17 -2.33 -3.50
C ILE A 56 1.39 -1.83 -2.29
N ILE A 57 1.02 -2.73 -1.39
CA ILE A 57 0.52 -2.38 -0.07
C ILE A 57 1.71 -2.43 0.88
N PHE A 58 2.01 -1.31 1.50
CA PHE A 58 3.16 -1.15 2.38
C PHE A 58 2.69 -0.86 3.81
N GLU A 59 3.21 -1.65 4.74
CA GLU A 59 3.05 -1.49 6.16
C GLU A 59 4.43 -1.57 6.81
N GLY A 60 4.86 -0.49 7.46
CA GLY A 60 6.11 -0.47 8.21
C GLY A 60 6.69 0.92 8.40
N SER A 61 7.76 1.02 9.17
CA SER A 61 8.48 2.28 9.35
C SER A 61 9.05 2.79 8.02
N ARG A 62 8.79 4.08 7.74
CA ARG A 62 8.86 4.74 6.42
C ARG A 62 10.26 4.88 5.78
N CYS A 63 11.27 4.15 6.25
CA CYS A 63 12.66 4.58 6.08
C CYS A 63 13.50 3.90 4.98
N GLU A 64 13.15 2.74 4.41
CA GLU A 64 14.19 2.00 3.64
C GLU A 64 13.79 1.47 2.26
N LEU A 65 12.52 1.47 1.89
CA LEU A 65 12.10 0.86 0.62
C LEU A 65 11.84 1.90 -0.48
N ASP A 66 12.78 1.99 -1.41
CA ASP A 66 12.61 2.72 -2.67
C ASP A 66 11.76 1.91 -3.66
N CYS A 67 10.49 1.70 -3.29
CA CYS A 67 9.50 1.03 -4.11
C CYS A 67 9.32 1.72 -5.47
N LYS A 68 9.54 3.04 -5.54
CA LYS A 68 9.43 3.81 -6.78
C LYS A 68 10.53 3.47 -7.77
N ARG A 69 11.76 3.24 -7.31
CA ARG A 69 12.85 2.77 -8.18
C ARG A 69 12.62 1.34 -8.66
N LEU A 70 12.15 0.45 -7.79
CA LEU A 70 12.03 -0.98 -8.11
C LEU A 70 10.76 -1.33 -8.91
N ALA A 71 9.67 -0.60 -8.69
CA ALA A 71 8.39 -0.80 -9.36
C ALA A 71 7.74 0.56 -9.72
N PRO A 72 8.29 1.29 -10.71
CA PRO A 72 7.91 2.68 -10.99
C PRO A 72 6.47 2.88 -11.49
N LYS A 73 5.81 1.80 -11.93
CA LYS A 73 4.44 1.82 -12.42
C LYS A 73 3.41 1.35 -11.38
N ALA A 74 3.86 0.93 -10.20
CA ALA A 74 2.98 0.41 -9.17
C ALA A 74 2.23 1.52 -8.44
N VAL A 75 0.97 1.25 -8.10
CA VAL A 75 0.21 2.08 -7.15
C VAL A 75 0.66 1.71 -5.73
N LEU A 76 1.16 2.68 -4.96
CA LEU A 76 1.55 2.47 -3.57
C LEU A 76 0.40 2.84 -2.62
N ILE A 77 -0.02 1.88 -1.80
CA ILE A 77 -0.98 2.05 -0.71
C ILE A 77 -0.20 1.92 0.61
N ASP A 78 -0.01 3.04 1.29
CA ASP A 78 0.67 3.12 2.59
C ASP A 78 -0.37 2.95 3.70
N VAL A 79 -0.35 1.79 4.37
CA VAL A 79 -1.28 1.44 5.46
C VAL A 79 -0.60 1.48 6.83
N THR A 80 0.58 2.09 6.91
CA THR A 80 1.32 2.26 8.16
C THR A 80 0.47 3.06 9.15
N SER A 81 0.10 2.43 10.27
CA SER A 81 -0.61 3.12 11.34
C SER A 81 0.38 4.01 12.09
N ALA A 82 0.32 5.32 11.86
CA ALA A 82 0.92 6.27 12.78
C ALA A 82 0.13 6.17 14.08
N MET A 83 0.74 5.71 15.17
CA MET A 83 0.21 5.98 16.52
C MET A 83 0.22 7.50 16.70
N SER A 84 -0.88 8.16 16.35
CA SER A 84 -1.04 9.59 16.46
C SER A 84 -1.13 9.96 17.93
N THR A 85 -0.10 10.60 18.44
CA THR A 85 -0.16 11.36 19.69
C THR A 85 -0.38 12.84 19.33
N ALA A 86 -1.62 13.18 18.97
CA ALA A 86 -2.17 14.55 18.79
C ALA A 86 -1.77 15.34 17.51
N PRO A 87 -2.45 16.50 17.27
CA PRO A 87 -3.47 16.69 16.25
C PRO A 87 -2.93 17.00 14.84
N HIS A 88 -3.67 16.50 13.86
CA HIS A 88 -3.38 16.54 12.43
C HIS A 88 -3.38 17.97 11.86
N VAL A 89 -2.24 18.43 11.33
CA VAL A 89 -2.16 19.58 10.40
C VAL A 89 -1.72 19.04 9.04
N PRO A 90 -2.61 19.00 8.02
CA PRO A 90 -2.23 18.57 6.67
C PRO A 90 -1.42 19.69 6.00
N THR A 91 -0.11 19.52 5.86
CA THR A 91 0.66 20.31 4.89
C THR A 91 0.56 19.65 3.53
N ALA A 92 -0.32 20.20 2.71
CA ALA A 92 -0.37 19.94 1.28
C ALA A 92 0.95 20.34 0.64
N ASN A 93 1.62 19.41 -0.04
CA ASN A 93 2.17 19.67 -1.37
C ASN A 93 2.74 18.41 -2.06
N THR A 94 2.42 18.36 -3.35
CA THR A 94 3.11 17.69 -4.47
C THR A 94 2.85 16.20 -4.75
N ASP A 95 1.76 15.96 -5.48
CA ASP A 95 1.78 15.40 -6.85
C ASP A 95 1.92 13.90 -7.12
N LEU A 96 1.38 13.03 -6.26
CA LEU A 96 0.86 11.71 -6.68
C LEU A 96 -0.32 11.33 -5.77
N GLY A 97 -1.38 10.74 -6.35
CA GLY A 97 -2.62 10.35 -5.64
C GLY A 97 -2.35 9.41 -4.47
N ARG A 98 -2.08 9.97 -3.30
CA ARG A 98 -1.83 9.24 -2.06
C ARG A 98 -3.16 9.05 -1.34
N ILE A 99 -3.69 7.84 -1.35
CA ILE A 99 -4.81 7.47 -0.48
C ILE A 99 -4.21 7.07 0.86
N ILE A 100 -4.37 7.92 1.88
CA ILE A 100 -4.01 7.61 3.27
C ILE A 100 -5.27 7.06 3.92
N LEU A 101 -5.28 5.77 4.23
CA LEU A 101 -6.33 5.16 5.04
C LEU A 101 -5.94 5.32 6.51
N VAL A 102 -6.49 6.34 7.17
CA VAL A 102 -6.34 6.50 8.62
C VAL A 102 -7.37 5.59 9.29
N ALA A 103 -6.92 4.49 9.89
CA ALA A 103 -7.75 3.68 10.77
C ALA A 103 -7.91 4.42 12.11
N GLY A 104 -8.83 5.40 12.14
CA GLY A 104 -9.27 6.03 13.37
C GLY A 104 -10.24 5.10 14.08
N GLY A 105 -9.89 4.66 15.28
CA GLY A 105 -10.81 4.02 16.21
C GLY A 105 -11.74 5.07 16.80
N ASP A 106 -12.68 5.57 16.01
CA ASP A 106 -13.97 6.10 16.43
C ASP A 106 -14.87 6.19 15.18
N GLU A 107 -16.17 5.99 15.36
CA GLU A 107 -17.20 5.81 14.33
C GLU A 107 -17.29 6.97 13.30
N ALA A 108 -16.34 7.07 12.37
CA ALA A 108 -16.39 8.02 11.27
C ALA A 108 -15.89 7.39 9.98
N ALA A 109 -16.76 7.39 8.97
CA ALA A 109 -16.54 6.82 7.65
C ALA A 109 -15.18 7.21 7.03
N PRO A 110 -14.55 6.32 6.24
CA PRO A 110 -13.28 6.62 5.57
C PRO A 110 -13.45 7.83 4.65
N GLN A 111 -12.70 8.90 4.90
CA GLN A 111 -12.70 10.08 4.03
C GLN A 111 -11.81 9.84 2.81
N ILE A 112 -12.41 9.75 1.63
CA ILE A 112 -11.69 9.77 0.36
C ILE A 112 -11.38 11.23 0.02
N ILE A 113 -10.12 11.65 0.16
CA ILE A 113 -9.67 12.97 -0.29
C ILE A 113 -9.36 12.89 -1.78
N GLY A 114 -10.32 13.32 -2.61
CA GLY A 114 -10.20 13.36 -4.07
C GLY A 114 -9.21 14.42 -4.56
N ALA A 115 -8.39 14.06 -5.56
CA ALA A 115 -7.42 14.93 -6.20
C ALA A 115 -8.10 16.07 -6.97
N GLY A 116 -7.70 17.31 -6.68
CA GLY A 116 -8.13 18.49 -7.42
C GLY A 116 -7.57 18.49 -8.84
N ARG A 117 -8.44 18.77 -9.83
CA ARG A 117 -8.03 19.18 -11.16
C ARG A 117 -7.58 20.65 -11.12
N SER A 118 -6.48 20.97 -11.79
CA SER A 118 -6.19 22.31 -12.30
C SER A 118 -5.52 22.08 -13.66
N ALA A 119 -6.22 22.36 -14.76
CA ALA A 119 -6.34 23.66 -15.42
C ALA A 119 -5.04 24.01 -16.15
#